data_AF-A0A327XXG1-F1
#
_entry.id   AF-A0A327XXG1-F1
#
_cell.length_a   1.000
_cell.length_b   1.000
_cell.length_c   1.000
_cell.angle_alpha   90.00
_cell.angle_beta   90.00
_cell.angle_gamma   90.00
#
_symmetry.space_group_name_H-M   'P 1'
#
loop_
_entity.id
_entity.type
_entity.pdbx_description
1 polymer ?
#
loop_
_entity_poly.entity_id
_entity_poly.type
_entity_poly.pdbx_seq_one_letter_code
_entity_poly.pdbx_strand_id
1 'polypeptide(L)'
;MLAALVGVLGARAAAWLFGQSCDVYFTVGVVTTITLAVRDAIFIFDFAESLRAQGRSVSDAAAESARLRLRPIPMTALSFILGVLPHATATGGRRRRPERHRHRCDR
;
A
#
# COMPACT_ATOMS: atom_id res chain seq x y z
N MET A 1 -1.19 5.45 -9.08
CA MET A 1 -2.67 5.48 -8.98
C MET A 1 -3.29 4.08 -9.04
N LEU A 2 -3.05 3.29 -10.10
CA LEU A 2 -3.61 1.92 -10.27
C LEU A 2 -3.26 0.94 -9.13
N ALA A 3 -2.02 0.96 -8.63
CA ALA A 3 -1.61 0.10 -7.51
C ALA A 3 -2.35 0.40 -6.20
N ALA A 4 -2.65 1.69 -5.93
CA ALA A 4 -3.41 2.08 -4.75
C ALA A 4 -4.87 1.63 -4.84
N LEU A 5 -5.48 1.72 -6.02
CA LEU A 5 -6.85 1.21 -6.27
C LEU A 5 -6.91 -0.31 -6.09
N VAL A 6 -5.93 -1.06 -6.59
CA VAL A 6 -5.83 -2.52 -6.38
C VAL A 6 -5.62 -2.85 -4.91
N GLY A 7 -4.78 -2.09 -4.19
CA GLY A 7 -4.56 -2.28 -2.75
C GLY A 7 -5.83 -2.04 -1.93
N VAL A 8 -6.58 -0.97 -2.23
CA VAL A 8 -7.84 -0.65 -1.55
C VAL A 8 -8.94 -1.65 -1.90
N LEU A 9 -9.04 -2.09 -3.16
CA LEU A 9 -9.96 -3.15 -3.59
C LEU A 9 -9.64 -4.49 -2.93
N GLY A 10 -8.36 -4.86 -2.86
CA GLY A 10 -7.88 -6.05 -2.18
C GLY A 10 -8.13 -6.01 -0.67
N ALA A 11 -7.90 -4.87 -0.03
CA ALA A 11 -8.18 -4.67 1.39
C ALA A 11 -9.69 -4.71 1.69
N ARG A 12 -10.54 -4.13 0.82
CA ARG A 12 -12.00 -4.23 0.93
C ARG A 12 -12.50 -5.65 0.74
N ALA A 13 -11.99 -6.36 -0.27
CA ALA A 13 -12.36 -7.75 -0.54
C ALA A 13 -11.91 -8.68 0.60
N ALA A 14 -10.70 -8.49 1.13
CA ALA A 14 -10.20 -9.20 2.29
C ALA A 14 -11.02 -8.88 3.55
N ALA A 15 -11.36 -7.60 3.80
CA ALA A 15 -12.20 -7.23 4.94
C ALA A 15 -13.61 -7.83 4.85
N TRP A 16 -14.16 -7.98 3.63
CA TRP A 16 -15.44 -8.66 3.39
C TRP A 16 -15.34 -10.17 3.69
N LEU A 17 -14.23 -10.81 3.31
CA LEU A 17 -13.94 -12.23 3.61
C LEU A 17 -13.67 -12.48 5.11
N PHE A 18 -13.02 -11.54 5.81
CA PHE A 18 -12.68 -11.66 7.24
C PHE A 18 -13.74 -11.06 8.20
N GLY A 19 -14.82 -10.46 7.68
CA GLY A 19 -15.91 -9.89 8.48
C GLY A 19 -15.47 -8.76 9.43
N GLN A 20 -14.39 -8.05 9.10
CA GLN A 20 -13.82 -6.98 9.92
C GLN A 20 -14.52 -5.64 9.66
N SER A 21 -14.96 -4.98 10.73
CA SER A 21 -15.50 -3.61 10.68
C SER A 21 -14.44 -2.62 10.18
N CYS A 22 -14.87 -1.56 9.46
CA CYS A 22 -14.03 -0.41 9.13
C CYS A 22 -13.61 0.33 10.42
N ASP A 23 -12.58 -0.20 11.09
CA ASP A 23 -12.01 0.35 12.31
C ASP A 23 -10.88 1.34 11.99
N VAL A 24 -10.43 2.09 12.99
CA VAL A 24 -9.34 3.06 12.87
C VAL A 24 -8.06 2.41 12.33
N TYR A 25 -7.79 1.14 12.70
CA TYR A 25 -6.66 0.35 12.19
C TYR A 25 -6.72 0.13 10.67
N PHE A 26 -7.91 -0.07 10.08
CA PHE A 26 -8.07 -0.20 8.64
C PHE A 26 -7.72 1.12 7.93
N THR A 27 -8.16 2.24 8.50
CA THR A 27 -7.88 3.58 7.95
C THR A 27 -6.37 3.89 7.97
N VAL A 28 -5.68 3.59 9.07
CA VAL A 28 -4.23 3.74 9.18
C VAL A 28 -3.49 2.86 8.17
N GLY A 29 -3.96 1.61 7.97
CA GLY A 29 -3.44 0.70 6.96
C GLY A 29 -3.56 1.27 5.53
N VAL A 30 -4.74 1.77 5.16
CA VAL A 30 -5.00 2.37 3.84
C VAL A 30 -4.10 3.59 3.60
N VAL A 31 -3.99 4.50 4.58
CA VAL A 31 -3.12 5.69 4.47
C VAL A 31 -1.65 5.30 4.28
N THR A 32 -1.20 4.26 4.98
CA THR A 32 0.17 3.74 4.86
C THR A 32 0.43 3.17 3.47
N THR A 33 -0.52 2.39 2.90
CA THR A 33 -0.40 1.85 1.54
C THR A 33 -0.37 2.95 0.48
N ILE A 34 -1.18 4.01 0.64
CA ILE A 34 -1.15 5.17 -0.26
C ILE A 34 0.23 5.85 -0.22
N THR A 35 0.77 6.06 0.98
CA THR A 35 2.08 6.69 1.17
C THR A 35 3.20 5.89 0.52
N LEU A 36 3.20 4.57 0.69
CA LEU A 36 4.19 3.68 0.07
C LEU A 36 4.13 3.77 -1.46
N ALA A 37 2.91 3.73 -2.03
CA ALA A 37 2.70 3.85 -3.46
C ALA A 37 3.17 5.22 -4.01
N VAL A 38 2.97 6.29 -3.25
CA VAL A 38 3.44 7.64 -3.61
C VAL A 38 4.97 7.72 -3.58
N ARG A 39 5.63 7.21 -2.53
CA ARG A 39 7.09 7.21 -2.44
C ARG A 39 7.73 6.49 -3.62
N ASP A 40 7.22 5.31 -3.94
CA ASP A 40 7.70 4.54 -5.07
C ASP A 40 7.52 5.35 -6.36
N ALA A 41 6.35 5.97 -6.57
CA ALA A 41 6.05 6.81 -7.74
C ALA A 41 6.86 8.13 -7.84
N ILE A 42 7.20 8.76 -6.71
CA ILE A 42 8.03 9.99 -6.71
C ILE A 42 9.44 9.64 -7.18
N PHE A 43 10.02 8.55 -6.67
CA PHE A 43 11.33 8.06 -7.13
C PHE A 43 11.32 7.75 -8.63
N ILE A 44 10.17 7.29 -9.15
CA ILE A 44 10.01 7.05 -10.58
C ILE A 44 10.17 8.32 -11.40
N PHE A 45 9.45 9.35 -10.97
CA PHE A 45 9.37 10.63 -11.66
C PHE A 45 10.71 11.38 -11.60
N ASP A 46 11.32 11.41 -10.43
CA ASP A 46 12.62 12.07 -10.20
C ASP A 46 13.73 11.47 -11.07
N PHE A 47 13.78 10.13 -11.16
CA PHE A 47 14.77 9.45 -11.99
C PHE A 47 14.53 9.66 -13.49
N ALA A 48 13.27 9.67 -13.94
CA ALA A 48 12.94 9.95 -15.33
C ALA A 48 13.32 11.39 -15.73
N GLU A 49 13.08 12.36 -14.84
CA GLU A 49 13.44 13.75 -15.07
C GLU A 49 14.96 13.95 -15.04
N SER A 50 15.68 13.27 -14.14
CA SER A 50 17.15 13.21 -14.12
C SER A 50 17.73 12.75 -15.46
N LEU A 51 17.17 11.71 -16.08
CA LEU A 51 17.65 11.24 -17.39
C LEU A 51 17.29 12.18 -18.54
N ARG A 52 16.13 12.84 -18.47
CA ARG A 52 15.75 13.88 -19.44
C ARG A 52 16.67 15.09 -19.33
N ALA A 53 17.04 15.50 -18.12
CA ALA A 53 18.00 16.59 -17.88
C ALA A 53 19.40 16.29 -18.42
N GLN A 54 19.77 15.00 -18.51
CA GLN A 54 21.00 14.54 -19.16
C GLN A 54 20.90 14.49 -20.71
N GLY A 55 19.79 14.96 -21.31
CA GLY A 55 19.61 15.06 -22.76
C GLY A 55 19.17 13.77 -23.45
N ARG A 56 18.76 12.73 -22.70
CA ARG A 56 18.24 11.47 -23.26
C ARG A 56 16.83 11.65 -23.81
N SER A 57 16.49 10.91 -24.88
CA SER A 57 15.12 10.88 -25.42
C SER A 57 14.15 10.23 -24.40
N VAL A 58 12.88 10.60 -24.46
CA VAL A 58 11.84 10.16 -23.51
C VAL A 58 11.72 8.63 -23.47
N SER A 59 11.90 7.96 -24.61
CA SER A 59 11.84 6.49 -24.70
C SER A 59 13.03 5.80 -24.03
N ASP A 60 14.24 6.33 -24.24
CA ASP A 60 15.47 5.78 -23.66
C ASP A 60 15.51 6.03 -22.14
N ALA A 61 15.07 7.22 -21.72
CA ALA A 61 14.91 7.56 -20.30
C ALA A 61 13.91 6.64 -19.58
N ALA A 62 12.77 6.32 -20.22
CA ALA A 62 11.76 5.44 -19.64
C ALA A 62 12.26 3.99 -19.49
N ALA A 63 13.01 3.48 -20.48
CA ALA A 63 13.55 2.12 -20.46
C ALA A 63 14.62 1.94 -19.37
N GLU A 64 15.54 2.90 -19.25
CA GLU A 64 16.60 2.86 -18.24
C GLU A 64 16.03 3.04 -16.82
N SER A 65 15.04 3.93 -16.69
CA SER A 65 14.26 4.11 -15.46
C SER A 65 13.54 2.83 -15.01
N ALA A 66 13.04 2.03 -15.95
CA ALA A 66 12.37 0.78 -15.65
C ALA A 66 13.35 -0.30 -15.15
N ARG A 67 14.57 -0.37 -15.70
CA ARG A 67 15.58 -1.36 -15.30
C ARG A 67 16.07 -1.16 -13.87
N LEU A 68 16.27 0.08 -13.46
CA LEU A 68 16.73 0.39 -12.10
C LEU A 68 15.71 0.05 -11.01
N ARG A 69 14.45 -0.17 -11.39
CA ARG A 69 13.36 -0.48 -10.46
C ARG A 69 13.12 -1.95 -10.22
N LEU A 70 13.75 -2.83 -11.01
CA LEU A 70 13.64 -4.28 -10.83
C LEU A 70 14.14 -4.72 -9.45
N ARG A 71 15.00 -3.95 -8.79
CA ARG A 71 15.48 -4.24 -7.42
C ARG A 71 14.56 -3.69 -6.31
N PRO A 72 14.16 -2.40 -6.30
CA PRO A 72 13.42 -1.82 -5.18
C PRO A 72 11.93 -2.19 -5.11
N ILE A 73 11.22 -2.27 -6.25
CA ILE A 73 9.77 -2.56 -6.27
C ILE A 73 9.42 -3.91 -5.63
N PRO A 74 10.09 -5.03 -5.97
CA PRO A 74 9.78 -6.30 -5.31
C PRO A 74 10.18 -6.29 -3.83
N MET A 75 11.25 -5.58 -3.46
CA MET A 75 11.71 -5.49 -2.07
C MET A 75 10.68 -4.80 -1.16
N THR A 76 10.10 -3.68 -1.61
CA THR A 76 9.07 -2.94 -0.84
C THR A 76 7.76 -3.73 -0.77
N ALA A 77 7.31 -4.33 -1.88
CA ALA A 77 6.10 -5.14 -1.92
C ALA A 77 6.19 -6.37 -1.01
N LEU A 78 7.31 -7.11 -1.04
CA LEU A 78 7.52 -8.28 -0.19
C LEU A 78 7.56 -7.92 1.29
N SER A 79 8.27 -6.84 1.65
CA SER A 79 8.35 -6.38 3.04
C SER A 79 6.98 -5.94 3.58
N PHE A 80 6.17 -5.28 2.74
CA PHE A 80 4.82 -4.88 3.11
C PHE A 80 3.90 -6.09 3.33
N ILE A 81 3.92 -7.08 2.43
CA ILE A 81 3.14 -8.32 2.58
C ILE A 81 3.55 -9.08 3.86
N LEU A 82 4.85 -9.22 4.11
CA LEU A 82 5.37 -9.87 5.32
C LEU A 82 5.04 -9.09 6.59
N GLY A 83 5.03 -7.75 6.55
CA GLY A 83 4.67 -6.91 7.70
C GLY A 83 3.18 -6.91 8.03
N VAL A 84 2.30 -7.05 7.03
CA VAL A 84 0.84 -7.15 7.22
C VAL A 84 0.40 -8.57 7.59
N LEU A 85 1.19 -9.60 7.26
CA LEU A 85 0.92 -11.00 7.57
C LEU A 85 0.61 -11.30 9.06
N PRO A 86 1.36 -10.80 10.06
CA PRO A 86 1.01 -10.99 11.47
C PRO A 86 -0.30 -10.29 11.85
N HIS A 87 -0.66 -9.19 11.19
CA HIS A 87 -1.90 -8.45 11.48
C HIS A 87 -3.14 -9.21 10.99
N ALA A 88 -3.04 -9.88 9.84
CA ALA A 88 -4.12 -10.73 9.33
C ALA A 88 -4.28 -12.03 10.14
N THR A 89 -3.20 -12.58 10.67
CA THR A 89 -3.21 -13.85 11.43
C THR A 89 -3.49 -13.68 12.92
N ALA A 90 -3.37 -12.46 13.47
CA ALA A 90 -3.65 -12.13 14.88
C ALA A 90 -5.14 -12.14 15.26
N THR A 91 -5.97 -12.98 14.63
CA THR A 91 -7.36 -13.22 15.02
C THR A 91 -7.46 -14.01 16.36
N GLY A 92 -6.35 -14.51 16.90
CA GLY A 92 -6.30 -15.29 18.15
C GLY A 92 -5.94 -14.47 19.39
N GLY A 93 -6.91 -13.81 20.00
CA GLY A 93 -6.68 -13.09 21.28
C GLY A 93 -7.86 -12.36 21.89
N ARG A 94 -9.11 -12.67 21.53
CA ARG A 94 -10.28 -12.08 22.20
C ARG A 94 -10.63 -12.85 23.47
N ARG A 95 -9.91 -12.57 24.56
CA ARG A 95 -10.52 -12.62 25.89
C ARG A 95 -11.50 -11.45 25.94
N ARG A 96 -12.80 -11.79 25.85
CA ARG A 96 -13.90 -10.83 25.90
C ARG A 96 -13.81 -10.00 27.19
N ARG A 97 -13.55 -8.70 27.07
CA ARG A 97 -14.12 -7.70 27.98
C ARG A 97 -15.26 -7.01 27.24
N PRO A 98 -16.47 -6.95 27.82
CA PRO A 98 -17.60 -6.28 27.20
C PRO A 98 -17.47 -4.78 27.46
N GLU A 99 -16.78 -4.03 26.60
CA GLU A 99 -16.85 -2.57 26.61
C GLU A 99 -17.83 -2.11 25.52
N ARG A 100 -19.00 -1.75 26.03
CA ARG A 100 -20.20 -1.29 25.34
C ARG A 100 -19.93 0.13 24.81
N HIS A 101 -19.76 0.31 23.50
CA HIS A 101 -20.20 1.52 22.79
C HIS A 101 -20.09 1.32 21.26
N ARG A 102 -21.01 0.51 20.73
CA ARG A 102 -21.51 0.76 19.36
C ARG A 102 -22.23 2.10 19.41
N HIS A 103 -21.83 3.06 18.57
CA HIS A 103 -22.66 4.10 17.94
C HIS A 103 -21.75 5.21 17.40
N ARG A 104 -21.28 5.08 16.14
CA ARG A 104 -21.02 6.19 15.21
C ARG A 104 -20.39 5.66 13.91
N CYS A 105 -21.23 5.22 12.99
CA CYS A 105 -20.93 5.19 11.56
C CYS A 105 -22.25 5.12 10.79
N ASP A 106 -23.09 6.14 10.99
CA ASP A 106 -24.14 6.53 10.05
C ASP A 106 -24.37 8.04 10.21
N ARG A 107 -23.40 8.83 9.73
CA ARG A 107 -23.46 10.26 9.36
C ARG A 107 -22.10 10.72 8.85
#